data_AF-N4XP30-F1
#
_entry.id   AF-N4XP30-F1
#
_cell.length_a   1.000
_cell.length_b   1.000
_cell.length_c   1.000
_cell.angle_alpha   90.00
_cell.angle_beta   90.00
_cell.angle_gamma   90.00
#
_symmetry.space_group_name_H-M   'P 1'
#
loop_
_entity.id
_entity.type
_entity.pdbx_description
1 polymer ?
#
loop_
_entity_poly.entity_id
_entity_poly.type
_entity_poly.pdbx_seq_one_letter_code
_entity_poly.pdbx_strand_id
1 'polypeptide(L)'
;EVAYLIETASRGQLPAKHESAWYSFGFVCTTNEEDERRLAGLYAVLIQEADSPESFHELQNALERNDLVTLFDTKGFRNFRELSTHLETFLATLPEQRPTVWRLKQFIHDADSTNPPGCLQRDYGFKYCKQREEVMRLKFIYSKTLEKMEVMELHGACVHGRLYETAVRMGVSIRPKDKRLMKNDYPSPHVGFYSTSGLDNYRKPLFKKQ
;
A
#
# COMPACT_ATOMS: atom_id res chain seq x y z
N GLU A 1 5.12 12.79 6.90
CA GLU A 1 4.74 11.44 7.38
C GLU A 1 5.04 11.23 8.85
N VAL A 2 6.30 11.36 9.29
CA VAL A 2 6.70 11.17 10.71
C VAL A 2 5.92 12.08 11.67
N ALA A 3 5.83 13.39 11.37
CA ALA A 3 5.07 14.33 12.20
C ALA A 3 3.60 13.94 12.36
N TYR A 4 2.97 13.46 11.27
CA TYR A 4 1.58 13.01 11.29
C TYR A 4 1.40 11.69 12.07
N LEU A 5 2.35 10.76 11.94
CA LEU A 5 2.37 9.57 12.79
C LEU A 5 2.47 9.95 14.27
N ILE A 6 3.37 10.88 14.62
CA ILE A 6 3.56 11.32 15.99
C ILE A 6 2.29 11.97 16.53
N GLU A 7 1.66 12.84 15.76
CA GLU A 7 0.39 13.47 16.15
C GLU A 7 -0.70 12.42 16.42
N THR A 8 -0.90 11.49 15.47
CA THR A 8 -1.96 10.47 15.58
C THR A 8 -1.68 9.49 16.72
N ALA A 9 -0.45 8.97 16.83
CA ALA A 9 -0.03 8.06 17.89
C ALA A 9 -0.13 8.70 19.28
N SER A 10 0.29 9.96 19.44
CA SER A 10 0.19 10.70 20.72
C SER A 10 -1.25 10.91 21.18
N ARG A 11 -2.21 10.91 20.25
CA ARG A 11 -3.65 11.01 20.53
C ARG A 11 -4.34 9.65 20.65
N GLY A 12 -3.60 8.54 20.55
CA GLY A 12 -4.17 7.18 20.52
C GLY A 12 -5.04 6.91 19.29
N GLN A 13 -4.81 7.64 18.19
CA GLN A 13 -5.55 7.54 16.94
C GLN A 13 -4.75 6.77 15.88
N LEU A 14 -5.45 6.14 14.95
CA LEU A 14 -4.83 5.50 13.78
C LEU A 14 -4.57 6.53 12.68
N PRO A 15 -3.44 6.44 11.95
CA PRO A 15 -3.27 7.17 10.71
C PRO A 15 -4.40 6.86 9.73
N ALA A 16 -4.96 7.87 9.07
CA ALA A 16 -6.00 7.64 8.07
C ALA A 16 -5.45 6.80 6.91
N LYS A 17 -6.25 5.86 6.37
CA LYS A 17 -5.77 4.87 5.38
C LYS A 17 -5.27 5.49 4.07
N HIS A 18 -5.80 6.66 3.70
CA HIS A 18 -5.36 7.40 2.52
C HIS A 18 -4.03 8.16 2.75
N GLU A 19 -3.60 8.33 4.00
CA GLU A 19 -2.38 9.05 4.33
C GLU A 19 -1.14 8.22 4.02
N SER A 20 -0.10 8.90 3.56
CA SER A 20 1.16 8.25 3.20
C SER A 20 1.82 7.57 4.41
N ALA A 21 1.64 8.12 5.61
CA ALA A 21 2.11 7.51 6.85
C ALA A 21 1.54 6.10 7.09
N TRP A 22 0.27 5.85 6.79
CA TRP A 22 -0.34 4.51 6.93
C TRP A 22 0.36 3.47 6.05
N TYR A 23 0.80 3.88 4.86
CA TYR A 23 1.61 3.03 3.99
C TYR A 23 3.05 2.90 4.50
N SER A 24 3.74 4.02 4.72
CA SER A 24 5.19 4.05 4.95
C SER A 24 5.60 3.34 6.23
N PHE A 25 4.76 3.39 7.27
CA PHE A 25 4.97 2.73 8.57
C PHE A 25 4.36 1.32 8.65
N GLY A 26 3.87 0.77 7.54
CA GLY A 26 3.52 -0.65 7.45
C GLY A 26 2.11 -1.02 7.92
N PHE A 27 1.28 -0.05 8.33
CA PHE A 27 -0.13 -0.33 8.67
C PHE A 27 -0.88 -0.99 7.52
N VAL A 28 -0.51 -0.70 6.27
CA VAL A 28 -1.07 -1.38 5.09
C VAL A 28 -0.91 -2.90 5.09
N CYS A 29 0.06 -3.45 5.85
CA CYS A 29 0.31 -4.88 5.92
C CYS A 29 -0.58 -5.62 6.93
N THR A 30 -1.25 -4.92 7.83
CA THR A 30 -2.13 -5.56 8.81
C THR A 30 -3.44 -6.00 8.17
N THR A 31 -4.10 -6.99 8.76
CA THR A 31 -5.32 -7.60 8.21
C THR A 31 -6.58 -6.94 8.77
N ASN A 32 -6.53 -6.48 10.02
CA ASN A 32 -7.67 -5.93 10.74
C ASN A 32 -7.24 -4.70 11.57
N GLU A 33 -8.25 -3.99 12.09
CA GLU A 33 -8.06 -2.77 12.86
C GLU A 33 -7.45 -3.00 14.26
N GLU A 34 -7.57 -4.22 14.82
CA GLU A 34 -6.92 -4.58 16.08
C GLU A 34 -5.40 -4.60 15.92
N ASP A 35 -4.90 -5.23 14.87
CA ASP A 35 -3.47 -5.25 14.54
C ASP A 35 -2.96 -3.84 14.16
N GLU A 36 -3.79 -3.03 13.46
CA GLU A 36 -3.47 -1.61 13.23
C GLU A 36 -3.29 -0.85 14.56
N ARG A 37 -4.18 -1.07 15.54
CA ARG A 37 -4.08 -0.44 16.87
C ARG A 37 -2.87 -0.93 17.65
N ARG A 38 -2.56 -2.22 17.61
CA ARG A 38 -1.37 -2.78 18.26
C ARG A 38 -0.10 -2.17 17.66
N LEU A 39 -0.03 -2.04 16.33
CA LEU A 39 1.09 -1.37 15.66
C LEU A 39 1.20 0.12 16.05
N ALA A 40 0.07 0.85 16.09
CA ALA A 40 0.04 2.23 16.57
C ALA A 40 0.53 2.36 18.01
N GLY A 41 0.16 1.41 18.88
CA GLY A 41 0.63 1.33 20.26
C GLY A 41 2.14 1.17 20.35
N LEU A 42 2.74 0.30 19.52
CA LEU A 42 4.20 0.15 19.47
C LEU A 42 4.88 1.46 19.05
N TYR A 43 4.36 2.15 18.03
CA TYR A 43 4.86 3.47 17.65
C TYR A 43 4.67 4.51 18.75
N ALA A 44 3.52 4.52 19.44
CA ALA A 44 3.27 5.45 20.54
C ALA A 44 4.27 5.26 21.69
N VAL A 45 4.57 4.01 22.06
CA VAL A 45 5.58 3.70 23.09
C VAL A 45 6.97 4.15 22.61
N LEU A 46 7.34 3.88 21.36
CA LEU A 46 8.60 4.38 20.76
C LEU A 46 8.74 5.91 20.85
N ILE A 47 7.63 6.63 20.68
CA ILE A 47 7.59 8.09 20.75
C ILE A 47 7.66 8.56 22.20
N GLN A 48 6.94 7.92 23.12
CA GLN A 48 6.84 8.31 24.54
C GLN A 48 8.11 7.98 25.34
N GLU A 49 8.72 6.81 25.13
CA GLU A 49 9.96 6.42 25.83
C GLU A 49 11.13 7.37 25.55
N ALA A 50 11.02 8.16 24.50
CA ALA A 50 12.09 9.02 24.04
C ALA A 50 11.82 10.51 24.28
N ASP A 51 10.76 10.92 25.01
CA ASP A 51 10.38 12.22 25.62
C ASP A 51 11.16 13.52 25.24
N SER A 52 11.62 13.62 23.99
CA SER A 52 12.64 14.58 23.54
C SER A 52 12.67 14.66 22.00
N PRO A 53 13.16 15.76 21.40
CA PRO A 53 13.34 15.91 19.94
C PRO A 53 14.03 14.72 19.26
N GLU A 54 14.79 13.93 20.02
CA GLU A 54 15.54 12.76 19.63
C GLU A 54 14.64 11.63 19.11
N SER A 55 13.41 11.43 19.63
CA SER A 55 12.49 10.40 19.11
C SER A 55 12.02 10.70 17.69
N PHE A 56 11.75 11.98 17.42
CA PHE A 56 11.38 12.44 16.08
C PHE A 56 12.52 12.15 15.10
N HIS A 57 13.75 12.51 15.48
CA HIS A 57 14.93 12.24 14.66
C HIS A 57 15.22 10.75 14.50
N GLU A 58 15.06 9.95 15.54
CA GLU A 58 15.28 8.50 15.49
C GLU A 58 14.29 7.83 14.52
N LEU A 59 12.99 8.14 14.63
CA LEU A 59 11.96 7.63 13.72
C LEU A 59 12.15 8.13 12.29
N GLN A 60 12.49 9.42 12.13
CA GLN A 60 12.75 10.00 10.81
C GLN A 60 13.96 9.32 10.16
N ASN A 61 15.07 9.19 10.87
CA ASN A 61 16.28 8.54 10.38
C ASN A 61 16.01 7.06 10.04
N ALA A 62 15.28 6.35 10.90
CA ALA A 62 14.92 4.96 10.64
C ALA A 62 14.03 4.82 9.40
N LEU A 63 13.09 5.73 9.17
CA LEU A 63 12.26 5.73 7.97
C LEU A 63 13.10 6.03 6.71
N GLU A 64 13.93 7.07 6.75
CA GLU A 64 14.76 7.51 5.61
C GLU A 64 15.82 6.48 5.22
N ARG A 65 16.37 5.77 6.20
CA ARG A 65 17.39 4.73 6.00
C ARG A 65 16.82 3.33 5.79
N ASN A 66 15.49 3.18 5.85
CA ASN A 66 14.80 1.88 5.77
C ASN A 66 15.24 0.91 6.89
N ASP A 67 15.45 1.45 8.09
CA ASP A 67 15.95 0.79 9.30
C ASP A 67 14.85 0.62 10.38
N LEU A 68 13.56 0.75 10.02
CA LEU A 68 12.44 0.62 10.96
C LEU A 68 12.40 -0.73 11.70
N VAL A 69 12.79 -1.83 11.02
CA VAL A 69 12.91 -3.15 11.65
C VAL A 69 13.99 -3.14 12.73
N THR A 70 15.16 -2.58 12.41
CA THR A 70 16.28 -2.42 13.34
C THR A 70 15.89 -1.57 14.54
N LEU A 71 15.10 -0.51 14.33
CA LEU A 71 14.57 0.33 15.40
C LEU A 71 13.68 -0.46 16.35
N PHE A 72 12.69 -1.21 15.82
CA PHE A 72 11.85 -2.07 16.65
C PHE A 72 12.67 -3.09 17.45
N ASP A 73 13.66 -3.72 16.81
CA ASP A 73 14.49 -4.73 17.47
C ASP A 73 15.37 -4.15 18.59
N THR A 74 15.96 -2.97 18.36
CA THR A 74 16.80 -2.26 19.33
C THR A 74 16.00 -1.81 20.55
N LYS A 75 14.72 -1.50 20.34
CA LYS A 75 13.79 -1.06 21.40
C LYS A 75 13.02 -2.23 22.03
N GLY A 76 13.34 -3.47 21.65
CA GLY A 76 12.77 -4.68 22.25
C GLY A 76 11.38 -5.08 21.75
N PHE A 77 10.85 -4.41 20.72
CA PHE A 77 9.50 -4.64 20.19
C PHE A 77 9.43 -5.73 19.12
N ARG A 78 10.16 -6.84 19.29
CA ARG A 78 10.25 -7.91 18.28
C ARG A 78 8.91 -8.55 17.92
N ASN A 79 7.93 -8.45 18.82
CA ASN A 79 6.56 -8.93 18.67
C ASN A 79 5.77 -8.20 17.57
N PHE A 80 6.28 -7.09 17.00
CA PHE A 80 5.65 -6.46 15.83
C PHE A 80 5.47 -7.45 14.67
N ARG A 81 6.34 -8.46 14.56
CA ARG A 81 6.28 -9.54 13.55
C ARG A 81 5.02 -10.39 13.63
N GLU A 82 4.39 -10.45 14.79
CA GLU A 82 3.14 -11.21 15.02
C GLU A 82 1.91 -10.50 14.44
N LEU A 83 2.01 -9.18 14.18
CA LEU A 83 0.89 -8.36 13.70
C LEU A 83 0.53 -8.63 12.23
N SER A 84 1.49 -9.14 11.45
CA SER A 84 1.28 -9.56 10.06
C SER A 84 2.51 -10.29 9.56
N THR A 85 2.28 -11.39 8.84
CA THR A 85 3.32 -12.21 8.18
C THR A 85 4.14 -11.43 7.14
N HIS A 86 3.66 -10.27 6.70
CA HIS A 86 4.30 -9.44 5.68
C HIS A 86 4.95 -8.18 6.22
N LEU A 87 4.70 -7.81 7.49
CA LEU A 87 5.08 -6.50 8.02
C LEU A 87 6.60 -6.32 8.07
N GLU A 88 7.34 -7.31 8.59
CA GLU A 88 8.81 -7.25 8.63
C GLU A 88 9.40 -7.13 7.22
N THR A 89 8.99 -8.01 6.30
CA THR A 89 9.48 -7.96 4.93
C THR A 89 9.17 -6.62 4.27
N PHE A 90 7.98 -6.07 4.49
CA PHE A 90 7.59 -4.77 3.94
C PHE A 90 8.46 -3.63 4.49
N LEU A 91 8.68 -3.59 5.81
CA LEU A 91 9.49 -2.55 6.45
C LEU A 91 10.98 -2.68 6.12
N ALA A 92 11.47 -3.90 5.89
CA ALA A 92 12.84 -4.17 5.46
C ALA A 92 13.06 -3.94 3.95
N THR A 93 11.99 -3.88 3.14
CA THR A 93 12.11 -3.66 1.70
C THR A 93 12.19 -2.16 1.38
N LEU A 94 13.22 -1.77 0.63
CA LEU A 94 13.40 -0.40 0.15
C LEU A 94 12.13 0.10 -0.55
N PRO A 95 11.68 1.35 -0.35
CA PRO A 95 10.44 1.87 -0.91
C PRO A 95 10.25 1.61 -2.41
N GLU A 96 11.30 1.72 -3.21
CA GLU A 96 11.28 1.50 -4.67
C GLU A 96 11.11 0.03 -5.08
N GLN A 97 11.45 -0.89 -4.18
CA GLN A 97 11.34 -2.34 -4.40
C GLN A 97 10.05 -2.92 -3.80
N ARG A 98 9.25 -2.10 -3.10
CA ARG A 98 8.01 -2.58 -2.49
C ARG A 98 6.99 -2.99 -3.56
N PRO A 99 6.29 -4.12 -3.36
CA PRO A 99 5.18 -4.53 -4.23
C PRO A 99 4.10 -3.45 -4.32
N THR A 100 3.69 -3.08 -5.52
CA THR A 100 2.65 -2.05 -5.74
C THR A 100 1.25 -2.51 -5.34
N VAL A 101 1.07 -3.80 -5.01
CA VAL A 101 -0.18 -4.32 -4.47
C VAL A 101 -0.53 -3.67 -3.13
N TRP A 102 0.47 -3.27 -2.35
CA TRP A 102 0.25 -2.54 -1.10
C TRP A 102 -0.33 -1.14 -1.37
N ARG A 103 0.14 -0.47 -2.43
CA ARG A 103 -0.46 0.79 -2.90
C ARG A 103 -1.87 0.57 -3.45
N LEU A 104 -2.13 -0.56 -4.10
CA LEU A 104 -3.48 -0.92 -4.52
C LEU A 104 -4.42 -1.07 -3.32
N LYS A 105 -4.01 -1.83 -2.29
CA LYS A 105 -4.77 -1.99 -1.04
C LYS A 105 -5.08 -0.63 -0.42
N GLN A 106 -4.07 0.24 -0.32
CA GLN A 106 -4.26 1.62 0.16
C GLN A 106 -5.31 2.39 -0.65
N PHE A 107 -5.18 2.37 -1.98
CA PHE A 107 -6.08 3.10 -2.88
C PHE A 107 -7.52 2.58 -2.85
N ILE A 108 -7.72 1.28 -2.58
CA ILE A 108 -9.05 0.68 -2.38
C ILE A 108 -9.71 1.25 -1.10
N HIS A 109 -8.95 1.41 -0.02
CA HIS A 109 -9.46 1.94 1.24
C HIS A 109 -9.81 3.44 1.19
N ASP A 110 -9.17 4.20 0.31
CA ASP A 110 -9.52 5.60 0.05
C ASP A 110 -10.74 5.67 -0.86
N ALA A 111 -11.95 5.41 -0.34
CA ALA A 111 -13.17 5.21 -1.13
C ALA A 111 -13.46 6.35 -2.12
N ASP A 112 -13.24 7.60 -1.73
CA ASP A 112 -13.60 8.78 -2.51
C ASP A 112 -12.58 9.12 -3.60
N SER A 113 -11.34 8.66 -3.45
CA SER A 113 -10.30 8.94 -4.42
C SER A 113 -10.50 8.16 -5.71
N THR A 114 -10.53 8.93 -6.80
CA THR A 114 -10.60 8.43 -8.18
C THR A 114 -9.36 8.80 -8.99
N ASN A 115 -8.30 9.24 -8.30
CA ASN A 115 -7.01 9.58 -8.92
C ASN A 115 -5.94 8.53 -8.55
N PRO A 116 -5.79 7.45 -9.34
CA PRO A 116 -4.85 6.39 -9.04
C PRO A 116 -3.40 6.87 -9.18
N PRO A 117 -2.51 6.50 -8.24
CA PRO A 117 -1.07 6.69 -8.39
C PRO A 117 -0.55 6.10 -9.71
N GLY A 118 0.51 6.69 -10.28
CA GLY A 118 1.07 6.27 -11.56
C GLY A 118 1.45 4.78 -11.62
N CYS A 119 1.97 4.22 -10.52
CA CYS A 119 2.27 2.80 -10.43
C CYS A 119 1.02 1.91 -10.58
N LEU A 120 -0.15 2.34 -10.07
CA LEU A 120 -1.40 1.60 -10.23
C LEU A 120 -1.96 1.74 -11.65
N GLN A 121 -1.73 2.87 -12.31
CA GLN A 121 -2.05 3.04 -13.72
C GLN A 121 -1.31 2.04 -14.60
N ARG A 122 -0.01 1.85 -14.34
CA ARG A 122 0.85 0.87 -15.01
C ARG A 122 0.47 -0.58 -14.67
N ASP A 123 0.35 -0.89 -13.38
CA ASP A 123 0.40 -2.27 -12.87
C ASP A 123 -0.96 -2.95 -12.78
N TYR A 124 -2.01 -2.16 -12.54
CA TYR A 124 -3.36 -2.65 -12.25
C TYR A 124 -4.40 -2.12 -13.23
N GLY A 125 -3.95 -1.54 -14.34
CA GLY A 125 -4.80 -1.22 -15.48
C GLY A 125 -5.67 0.02 -15.34
N PHE A 126 -5.44 0.82 -14.29
CA PHE A 126 -6.13 2.10 -14.12
C PHE A 126 -5.89 3.08 -15.28
N LYS A 127 -4.80 2.93 -16.04
CA LYS A 127 -4.57 3.71 -17.27
C LYS A 127 -5.67 3.53 -18.34
N TYR A 128 -6.41 2.41 -18.28
CA TYR A 128 -7.50 2.14 -19.22
C TYR A 128 -8.83 2.73 -18.75
N CYS A 129 -8.92 3.29 -17.54
CA CYS A 129 -10.12 3.96 -17.06
C CYS A 129 -10.28 5.32 -17.76
N LYS A 130 -11.36 5.46 -18.53
CA LYS A 130 -11.71 6.69 -19.26
C LYS A 130 -12.58 7.64 -18.45
N GLN A 131 -13.23 7.12 -17.39
CA GLN A 131 -14.13 7.86 -16.53
C GLN A 131 -13.93 7.46 -15.06
N ARG A 132 -14.31 8.34 -14.13
CA ARG A 132 -14.17 8.12 -12.68
C ARG A 132 -14.97 6.88 -12.22
N GLU A 133 -16.10 6.61 -12.84
CA GLU A 133 -16.91 5.41 -12.56
C GLU A 133 -16.18 4.13 -12.96
N GLU A 134 -15.26 4.17 -13.95
CA GLU A 134 -14.43 3.00 -14.28
C GLU A 134 -13.38 2.74 -13.21
N VAL A 135 -12.82 3.80 -12.61
CA VAL A 135 -11.89 3.70 -11.48
C VAL A 135 -12.60 3.06 -10.29
N MET A 136 -13.81 3.53 -9.95
CA MET A 136 -14.61 2.96 -8.85
C MET A 136 -14.93 1.49 -9.06
N ARG A 137 -15.29 1.09 -10.29
CA ARG A 137 -15.54 -0.32 -10.60
C ARG A 137 -14.28 -1.17 -10.54
N LEU A 138 -13.15 -0.65 -11.01
CA LEU A 138 -11.89 -1.38 -10.96
C LEU A 138 -11.42 -1.55 -9.51
N LYS A 139 -11.57 -0.53 -8.66
CA LYS A 139 -11.39 -0.65 -7.20
C LYS A 139 -12.30 -1.71 -6.60
N PHE A 140 -13.57 -1.74 -6.98
CA PHE A 140 -14.52 -2.76 -6.51
C PHE A 140 -14.09 -4.17 -6.93
N ILE A 141 -13.67 -4.38 -8.19
CA ILE A 141 -13.17 -5.67 -8.67
C ILE A 141 -11.97 -6.13 -7.84
N TYR A 142 -10.99 -5.26 -7.60
CA TYR A 142 -9.82 -5.61 -6.79
C TYR A 142 -10.16 -5.82 -5.31
N SER A 143 -11.08 -5.05 -4.75
CA SER A 143 -11.60 -5.27 -3.39
C SER A 143 -12.22 -6.66 -3.26
N LYS A 144 -13.10 -7.05 -4.21
CA LYS A 144 -13.70 -8.41 -4.23
C LYS A 144 -12.70 -9.52 -4.49
N THR A 145 -11.60 -9.21 -5.17
CA THR A 145 -10.51 -10.16 -5.38
C THR A 145 -9.75 -10.38 -4.06
N LEU A 146 -9.37 -9.31 -3.36
CA LEU A 146 -8.66 -9.36 -2.08
C LEU A 146 -9.50 -9.92 -0.92
N GLU A 147 -10.83 -9.91 -1.01
CA GLU A 147 -11.71 -10.63 -0.07
C GLU A 147 -11.55 -12.17 -0.16
N LYS A 148 -10.95 -12.69 -1.23
CA LYS A 148 -10.95 -14.12 -1.57
C LYS A 148 -9.55 -14.71 -1.77
N MET A 149 -8.51 -13.91 -1.71
CA MET A 149 -7.13 -14.35 -1.94
C MET A 149 -6.13 -13.48 -1.19
N GLU A 150 -4.92 -14.01 -1.00
CA GLU A 150 -3.86 -13.28 -0.32
C GLU A 150 -3.32 -12.14 -1.19
N VAL A 151 -2.92 -11.05 -0.54
CA VAL A 151 -2.48 -9.83 -1.24
C VAL A 151 -1.26 -10.10 -2.14
N MET A 152 -0.35 -10.97 -1.70
CA MET A 152 0.84 -11.33 -2.46
C MET A 152 0.54 -12.28 -3.63
N GLU A 153 -0.54 -13.04 -3.60
CA GLU A 153 -1.00 -13.81 -4.76
C GLU A 153 -1.53 -12.87 -5.86
N LEU A 154 -2.19 -11.77 -5.49
CA LEU A 154 -2.62 -10.75 -6.45
C LEU A 154 -1.41 -10.00 -7.06
N HIS A 155 -0.37 -9.72 -6.26
CA HIS A 155 0.90 -9.24 -6.78
C HIS A 155 1.50 -10.24 -7.79
N GLY A 156 1.49 -11.54 -7.47
CA GLY A 156 1.90 -12.61 -8.40
C GLY A 156 1.10 -12.60 -9.71
N ALA A 157 -0.21 -12.35 -9.67
CA ALA A 157 -1.03 -12.20 -10.88
C ALA A 157 -0.65 -10.95 -11.69
N CYS A 158 -0.34 -9.83 -11.01
CA CYS A 158 0.11 -8.59 -11.63
C CYS A 158 1.40 -8.79 -12.43
N VAL A 159 2.46 -9.33 -11.80
CA VAL A 159 3.79 -9.49 -12.42
C VAL A 159 3.81 -10.49 -13.57
N HIS A 160 2.79 -11.36 -13.68
CA HIS A 160 2.65 -12.33 -14.77
C HIS A 160 1.57 -11.94 -15.80
N GLY A 161 0.96 -10.75 -15.69
CA GLY A 161 -0.08 -10.30 -16.62
C GLY A 161 -1.37 -11.13 -16.58
N ARG A 162 -1.69 -11.76 -15.44
CA ARG A 162 -2.83 -12.69 -15.24
C ARG A 162 -3.95 -12.12 -14.37
N LEU A 163 -4.09 -10.80 -14.30
CA LEU A 163 -5.04 -10.12 -13.40
C LEU A 163 -6.50 -10.54 -13.68
N TYR A 164 -6.90 -10.56 -14.95
CA TYR A 164 -8.26 -10.93 -15.35
C TYR A 164 -8.56 -12.40 -15.04
N GLU A 165 -7.68 -13.30 -15.48
CA GLU A 165 -7.82 -14.75 -15.29
C GLU A 165 -7.90 -15.09 -13.81
N THR A 166 -7.08 -14.43 -12.99
CA THR A 166 -7.05 -14.62 -11.53
C THR A 166 -8.37 -14.17 -10.89
N ALA A 167 -8.88 -12.99 -11.24
CA ALA A 167 -10.15 -12.50 -10.68
C ALA A 167 -11.34 -13.38 -11.08
N VAL A 168 -11.39 -13.83 -12.34
CA VAL A 168 -12.42 -14.79 -12.81
C VAL A 168 -12.31 -16.13 -12.07
N ARG A 169 -11.09 -16.65 -11.88
CA ARG A 169 -10.85 -17.89 -11.11
C ARG A 169 -11.32 -17.78 -9.67
N MET A 170 -11.21 -16.60 -9.05
CA MET A 170 -11.76 -16.34 -7.71
C MET A 170 -13.29 -16.14 -7.71
N GLY A 171 -13.96 -16.23 -8.85
CA GLY A 171 -15.40 -16.03 -8.97
C GLY A 171 -15.83 -14.58 -8.86
N VAL A 172 -14.94 -13.62 -9.14
CA VAL A 172 -15.31 -12.19 -9.19
C VAL A 172 -16.03 -11.93 -10.52
N SER A 173 -17.26 -11.42 -10.44
CA SER A 173 -18.05 -11.08 -11.62
C SER A 173 -17.49 -9.82 -12.30
N ILE A 174 -17.02 -9.97 -13.54
CA ILE A 174 -16.45 -8.89 -14.34
C ILE A 174 -17.27 -8.77 -15.62
N ARG A 175 -17.79 -7.57 -15.89
CA ARG A 175 -18.56 -7.31 -17.11
C ARG A 175 -17.65 -7.48 -18.32
N PRO A 176 -18.13 -8.06 -19.44
CA PRO A 176 -17.30 -8.29 -20.63
C PRO A 176 -16.54 -7.03 -21.10
N LYS A 177 -17.19 -5.86 -21.05
CA LYS A 177 -16.58 -4.56 -21.41
C LYS A 177 -15.46 -4.09 -20.49
N ASP A 178 -15.43 -4.56 -19.25
CA ASP A 178 -14.43 -4.17 -18.25
C ASP A 178 -13.20 -5.09 -18.27
N LYS A 179 -13.21 -6.21 -19.04
CA LYS A 179 -12.04 -7.08 -19.22
C LYS A 179 -10.78 -6.30 -19.62
N ARG A 180 -10.95 -5.26 -20.47
CA ARG A 180 -9.86 -4.38 -20.91
C ARG A 180 -9.19 -3.60 -19.77
N LEU A 181 -9.89 -3.38 -18.65
CA LEU A 181 -9.38 -2.62 -17.50
C LEU A 181 -8.39 -3.44 -16.66
N MET A 182 -8.36 -4.75 -16.83
CA MET A 182 -7.47 -5.66 -16.07
C MET A 182 -6.22 -6.05 -16.87
N LYS A 183 -5.76 -5.16 -17.74
CA LYS A 183 -4.50 -5.27 -18.47
C LYS A 183 -3.47 -4.36 -17.84
N ASN A 184 -2.19 -4.71 -17.96
CA ASN A 184 -1.07 -3.91 -17.46
C ASN A 184 0.09 -3.91 -18.46
N ASP A 185 1.26 -3.43 -18.06
CA ASP A 185 2.45 -3.29 -18.91
C ASP A 185 3.28 -4.57 -19.01
N TYR A 186 2.79 -5.71 -18.55
CA TYR A 186 3.47 -7.00 -18.72
C TYR A 186 3.82 -7.23 -20.21
N PRO A 187 5.06 -7.65 -20.55
CA PRO A 187 6.10 -8.23 -19.68
C PRO A 187 7.18 -7.25 -19.17
N SER A 188 6.90 -5.94 -19.03
CA SER A 188 7.87 -4.99 -18.50
C SER A 188 8.42 -5.40 -17.12
N PRO A 189 9.76 -5.35 -16.89
CA PRO A 189 10.39 -5.78 -15.64
C PRO A 189 10.07 -4.87 -14.45
N HIS A 190 9.49 -3.69 -14.68
CA HIS A 190 9.10 -2.76 -13.63
C HIS A 190 7.68 -3.01 -13.09
N VAL A 191 6.90 -3.88 -13.75
CA VAL A 191 5.52 -4.17 -13.34
C VAL A 191 5.49 -4.81 -11.96
N GLY A 192 4.63 -4.30 -11.10
CA GLY A 192 4.41 -4.83 -9.75
C GLY A 192 5.31 -4.25 -8.67
N PHE A 193 6.28 -3.38 -9.01
CA PHE A 193 7.23 -2.78 -8.06
C PHE A 193 7.20 -1.25 -8.12
N TYR A 194 7.31 -0.58 -6.98
CA TYR A 194 7.08 0.88 -6.88
C TYR A 194 8.11 1.74 -7.65
N SER A 195 9.18 1.14 -8.14
CA SER A 195 10.19 1.70 -9.04
C SER A 195 9.65 2.83 -9.93
N THR A 196 10.32 3.98 -9.84
CA THR A 196 10.04 5.16 -10.67
C THR A 196 10.40 4.93 -12.15
N SER A 197 11.29 3.97 -12.42
CA SER A 197 11.58 3.51 -13.79
C SER A 197 10.31 2.98 -14.46
N GLY A 198 10.06 3.43 -15.69
CA GLY A 198 8.86 3.07 -16.45
C GLY A 198 7.58 3.82 -16.03
N LEU A 199 7.68 4.84 -15.15
CA LEU A 199 6.53 5.69 -14.78
C LEU A 199 6.40 6.97 -15.59
N ASP A 200 7.30 7.24 -16.53
CA ASP A 200 7.33 8.52 -17.29
C ASP A 200 6.00 8.84 -17.97
N ASN A 201 5.33 7.81 -18.50
CA ASN A 201 4.03 7.93 -19.16
C ASN A 201 2.84 8.08 -18.19
N TYR A 202 3.07 7.91 -16.88
CA TYR A 202 2.02 7.82 -15.85
C TYR A 202 2.13 8.91 -14.77
N ARG A 203 3.02 9.89 -14.94
CA ARG A 203 3.22 10.99 -13.98
C ARG A 203 2.06 12.00 -13.95
N LYS A 204 1.29 12.08 -15.03
CA LYS A 204 0.16 13.01 -15.12
C LYS A 204 -1.09 12.42 -14.46
N PRO A 205 -1.95 13.24 -13.84
CA PRO A 205 -3.26 12.80 -13.37
C PRO A 205 -4.03 12.12 -14.50
N LEU A 206 -4.74 11.05 -14.16
CA LEU A 206 -5.51 10.27 -15.14
C LEU A 206 -6.60 11.12 -15.81
N PHE A 207 -7.23 12.00 -15.03
CA PHE A 207 -8.23 12.95 -15.51
C PHE A 207 -7.69 14.37 -15.41
N LYS A 208 -7.99 15.22 -16.40
CA LYS A 208 -7.75 16.66 -16.29
C LYS A 208 -8.55 17.22 -15.10
N LYS A 209 -7.98 18.17 -14.36
CA LYS A 209 -8.75 18.93 -13.36
C LYS A 209 -9.90 19.63 -14.08
N GLN A 210 -11.13 19.41 -13.61
CA GLN A 210 -12.30 20.19 -14.01
C GLN A 210 -12.21 21.56 -13.37
#